data_AF-A0A645D3K0-F1
#
_entry.id   AF-A0A645D3K0-F1
#
_cell.length_a   1.000
_cell.length_b   1.000
_cell.length_c   1.000
_cell.angle_alpha   90.00
_cell.angle_beta   90.00
_cell.angle_gamma   90.00
#
_symmetry.space_group_name_H-M   'P 1'
#
loop_
_entity.id
_entity.type
_entity.pdbx_description
1 polymer ?
#
loop_
_entity_poly.entity_id
_entity_poly.type
_entity_poly.pdbx_seq_one_letter_code
_entity_poly.pdbx_strand_id
1 'polypeptide(L)'
;MLKNKSVLVSDLPSDDIYKFFNIWVGNGGYGSSDYIGNQTVCFKVEKDWIQNEKIEQSSITLNRYNDTEWNPLLTNLSGEDDKYLYFIARTPGFSPFAITGRVTKENVTEILPKPDTQDFEQNNGSMGSEVKTEPEKTENTVLDPKENINTPGFEIIYSVIGLLGVFLYKRK
;
A
#
# COMPACT_ATOMS: atom_id res chain seq x y z
N MET A 1 -10.18 -0.47 14.40
CA MET A 1 -9.85 -1.53 13.44
C MET A 1 -11.14 -2.12 12.91
N LEU A 2 -11.15 -2.55 11.65
CA LEU A 2 -12.33 -3.13 11.01
C LEU A 2 -12.42 -4.63 11.35
N LYS A 3 -13.64 -5.17 11.33
CA LYS A 3 -13.86 -6.62 11.48
C LYS A 3 -13.46 -7.40 10.23
N ASN A 4 -13.63 -6.79 9.05
CA ASN A 4 -13.33 -7.35 7.73
C ASN A 4 -12.66 -6.28 6.85
N LYS A 5 -12.26 -6.62 5.62
CA LYS A 5 -11.82 -5.64 4.62
C LYS A 5 -12.91 -4.58 4.37
N SER A 6 -12.49 -3.42 3.89
CA SER A 6 -13.41 -2.36 3.45
C SER A 6 -14.30 -2.86 2.31
N VAL A 7 -15.55 -2.39 2.25
CA VAL A 7 -16.46 -2.65 1.11
C VAL A 7 -15.95 -2.04 -0.20
N LEU A 8 -14.99 -1.11 -0.10
CA LEU A 8 -14.33 -0.44 -1.22
C LEU A 8 -13.16 -1.24 -1.81
N VAL A 9 -12.86 -2.41 -1.26
CA VAL A 9 -11.75 -3.26 -1.70
C VAL A 9 -12.32 -4.50 -2.37
N SER A 10 -11.82 -4.85 -3.56
CA SER A 10 -12.24 -6.05 -4.30
C SER A 10 -11.67 -7.35 -3.71
N ASP A 11 -10.40 -7.34 -3.29
CA ASP A 11 -9.65 -8.56 -2.97
C ASP A 11 -8.91 -8.49 -1.62
N LEU A 12 -8.33 -9.60 -1.18
CA LEU A 12 -7.51 -9.66 0.03
C LEU A 12 -6.01 -9.60 -0.33
N PRO A 13 -5.14 -9.11 0.58
CA PRO A 13 -3.70 -9.30 0.45
C PRO A 13 -3.35 -10.80 0.40
N SER A 14 -2.19 -11.12 -0.18
CA SER A 14 -1.70 -12.51 -0.30
C SER A 14 -1.27 -13.12 1.04
N ASP A 15 -0.74 -12.30 1.94
CA ASP A 15 -0.14 -12.72 3.20
C ASP A 15 -1.17 -12.74 4.33
N ASP A 16 -0.86 -13.43 5.43
CA ASP A 16 -1.74 -13.55 6.58
C ASP A 16 -2.04 -12.18 7.20
N ILE A 17 -3.33 -11.93 7.39
CA ILE A 17 -3.84 -10.62 7.79
C ILE A 17 -3.92 -10.56 9.30
N TYR A 18 -3.21 -9.60 9.91
CA TYR A 18 -3.44 -9.24 11.29
C TYR A 18 -4.73 -8.43 11.43
N LYS A 19 -4.80 -7.27 10.77
CA LYS A 19 -5.94 -6.34 10.89
C LYS A 19 -6.09 -5.42 9.68
N PHE A 20 -7.34 -5.03 9.40
CA PHE A 20 -7.70 -3.98 8.43
C PHE A 20 -8.07 -2.67 9.11
N PHE A 21 -7.79 -1.54 8.45
CA PHE A 21 -8.27 -0.21 8.84
C PHE A 21 -8.27 0.75 7.65
N ASN A 22 -9.06 1.83 7.74
CA ASN A 22 -9.10 2.87 6.72
C ASN A 22 -8.67 4.20 7.32
N ILE A 23 -7.92 5.00 6.57
CA ILE A 23 -7.68 6.40 6.89
C ILE A 23 -8.24 7.23 5.74
N TRP A 24 -8.99 8.29 6.05
CA TRP A 24 -9.57 9.21 5.07
C TRP A 24 -9.29 10.65 5.50
N VAL A 25 -8.88 11.47 4.55
CA VAL A 25 -8.67 12.92 4.74
C VAL A 25 -9.32 13.67 3.60
N GLY A 26 -9.92 14.82 3.88
CA GLY A 26 -10.45 15.74 2.87
C GLY A 26 -11.91 15.60 2.47
N ASN A 27 -12.64 14.60 2.98
CA ASN A 27 -14.04 14.38 2.58
C ASN A 27 -15.07 15.32 3.26
N GLY A 28 -14.68 16.54 3.63
CA GLY A 28 -15.52 17.48 4.40
C GLY A 28 -15.19 18.96 4.26
N GLY A 29 -14.49 19.38 3.20
CA GLY A 29 -14.14 20.79 2.97
C GLY A 29 -12.87 21.29 3.67
N TYR A 30 -12.13 20.41 4.34
CA TYR A 30 -10.84 20.73 4.95
C TYR A 30 -9.72 19.87 4.34
N GLY A 31 -8.95 20.48 3.43
CA GLY A 31 -7.69 19.97 2.87
C GLY A 31 -7.81 18.82 1.86
N SER A 32 -7.11 18.90 0.73
CA SER A 32 -6.85 17.71 -0.09
C SER A 32 -5.70 16.91 0.53
N SER A 33 -5.79 15.58 0.49
CA SER A 33 -4.68 14.69 0.85
C SER A 33 -3.41 14.97 0.05
N ASP A 34 -3.56 15.53 -1.14
CA ASP A 34 -2.46 15.83 -2.08
C ASP A 34 -1.49 16.88 -1.54
N TYR A 35 -1.91 17.68 -0.55
CA TYR A 35 -1.08 18.71 0.07
C TYR A 35 -0.42 18.27 1.39
N ILE A 36 -0.61 17.02 1.81
CA ILE A 36 0.00 16.48 3.03
C ILE A 36 1.31 15.79 2.66
N GLY A 37 2.43 16.47 2.89
CA GLY A 37 3.76 15.89 2.70
C GLY A 37 4.16 14.90 3.81
N ASN A 38 5.08 13.99 3.49
CA ASN A 38 5.74 13.09 4.46
C ASN A 38 4.79 12.26 5.33
N GLN A 39 3.77 11.66 4.73
CA GLN A 39 2.76 10.89 5.47
C GLN A 39 3.37 9.58 5.99
N THR A 40 3.22 9.36 7.29
CA THR A 40 3.65 8.13 7.98
C THR A 40 2.52 7.54 8.80
N VAL A 41 2.41 6.22 8.79
CA VAL A 41 1.49 5.46 9.64
C VAL A 41 2.31 4.68 10.65
N CYS A 42 2.06 4.93 11.93
CA CYS A 42 2.60 4.14 13.02
C CYS A 42 1.56 3.10 13.45
N PHE A 43 1.97 1.85 13.57
CA PHE A 43 1.10 0.77 14.01
C PHE A 43 1.85 -0.19 14.91
N LYS A 44 1.10 -1.07 15.57
CA LYS A 44 1.65 -2.08 16.46
C LYS A 44 1.02 -3.44 16.22
N VAL A 45 1.81 -4.49 16.44
CA VAL A 45 1.42 -5.90 16.28
C VAL A 45 1.67 -6.62 17.60
N GLU A 46 0.72 -7.45 18.02
CA GLU A 46 0.86 -8.24 19.25
C GLU A 46 1.87 -9.37 19.03
N LYS A 47 2.82 -9.51 19.96
CA LYS A 47 3.80 -10.61 19.94
C LYS A 47 3.12 -11.97 19.95
N ASP A 48 1.99 -12.09 20.65
CA ASP A 48 1.17 -13.31 20.68
C ASP A 48 0.68 -13.72 19.29
N TRP A 49 0.25 -12.77 18.43
CA TRP A 49 -0.18 -13.09 17.07
C TRP A 49 0.99 -13.61 16.23
N ILE A 50 2.16 -12.98 16.37
CA ILE A 50 3.37 -13.39 15.66
C ILE A 50 3.76 -14.83 16.04
N GLN A 51 3.68 -15.16 17.33
CA GLN A 51 4.01 -16.50 17.83
C GLN A 51 2.96 -17.54 17.45
N ASN A 52 1.67 -17.25 17.67
CA ASN A 52 0.57 -18.19 17.48
C ASN A 52 0.38 -18.53 16.00
N GLU A 53 0.46 -17.53 15.12
CA GLU A 53 0.33 -17.70 13.66
C GLU A 53 1.68 -17.97 12.99
N LYS A 54 2.78 -18.13 13.76
CA LYS A 54 4.14 -18.41 13.26
C LYS A 54 4.64 -17.43 12.20
N ILE A 55 4.33 -16.15 12.37
CA ILE A 55 4.67 -15.10 11.41
C ILE A 55 6.17 -14.81 11.43
N GLU A 56 6.79 -14.74 10.25
CA GLU A 56 8.15 -14.26 10.07
C GLU A 56 8.18 -12.76 10.40
N GLN A 57 8.77 -12.36 11.53
CA GLN A 57 8.73 -10.97 12.00
C GLN A 57 9.20 -9.94 10.95
N SER A 58 10.23 -10.25 10.18
CA SER A 58 10.76 -9.41 9.09
C SER A 58 9.81 -9.21 7.92
N SER A 59 8.80 -10.07 7.79
CA SER A 59 7.79 -9.96 6.73
C SER A 59 6.62 -9.04 7.08
N ILE A 60 6.55 -8.56 8.34
CA ILE A 60 5.45 -7.71 8.78
C ILE A 60 5.47 -6.39 8.02
N THR A 61 4.39 -6.10 7.30
CA THR A 61 4.29 -4.90 6.47
C THR A 61 2.90 -4.28 6.51
N LEU A 62 2.84 -2.99 6.20
CA LEU A 62 1.59 -2.28 5.93
C LEU A 62 1.32 -2.28 4.43
N ASN A 63 0.16 -2.79 4.01
CA ASN A 63 -0.29 -2.75 2.62
C ASN A 63 -1.30 -1.63 2.44
N ARG A 64 -1.15 -0.86 1.36
CA ARG A 64 -2.09 0.16 0.90
C ARG A 64 -2.87 -0.37 -0.29
N TYR A 65 -4.19 -0.28 -0.24
CA TYR A 65 -5.01 -0.52 -1.42
C TYR A 65 -5.00 0.71 -2.34
N ASN A 66 -4.86 0.55 -3.66
CA ASN A 66 -4.84 1.66 -4.62
C ASN A 66 -6.05 1.64 -5.58
N ASP A 67 -7.19 1.13 -5.10
CA ASP A 67 -8.43 0.89 -5.86
C ASP A 67 -8.42 -0.32 -6.81
N THR A 68 -7.23 -0.84 -7.13
CA THR A 68 -7.09 -2.05 -7.95
C THR A 68 -6.40 -3.19 -7.21
N GLU A 69 -5.34 -2.91 -6.46
CA GLU A 69 -4.50 -3.94 -5.85
C GLU A 69 -3.92 -3.49 -4.49
N TRP A 70 -3.39 -4.48 -3.77
CA TRP A 70 -2.68 -4.26 -2.51
C TRP A 70 -1.19 -4.05 -2.77
N ASN A 71 -0.67 -2.91 -2.34
CA ASN A 71 0.72 -2.54 -2.50
C ASN A 71 1.42 -2.51 -1.13
N PRO A 72 2.50 -3.29 -0.92
CA PRO A 72 3.27 -3.22 0.32
C PRO A 72 3.98 -1.87 0.42
N LEU A 73 3.98 -1.29 1.62
CA LEU A 73 4.68 -0.05 1.92
C LEU A 73 6.01 -0.34 2.60
N LEU A 74 6.95 0.59 2.43
CA LEU A 74 8.21 0.58 3.17
C LEU A 74 7.91 0.71 4.66
N THR A 75 8.07 -0.40 5.38
CA THR A 75 7.74 -0.56 6.79
C THR A 75 9.02 -0.88 7.57
N ASN A 76 9.24 -0.17 8.66
CA ASN A 76 10.40 -0.39 9.54
C ASN A 76 9.93 -0.64 10.97
N LEU A 77 10.60 -1.56 11.67
CA LEU A 77 10.45 -1.71 13.11
C LEU A 77 11.00 -0.45 13.80
N SER A 78 10.19 0.16 14.65
CA SER A 78 10.54 1.39 15.39
C SER A 78 10.78 1.15 16.88
N GLY A 79 10.36 0.00 17.41
CA GLY A 79 10.61 -0.37 18.81
C GLY A 79 9.77 -1.56 19.24
N GLU A 80 9.86 -1.91 20.52
CA GLU A 80 9.08 -2.98 21.13
C GLU A 80 8.83 -2.73 22.62
N ASP A 81 7.82 -3.39 23.16
CA ASP A 81 7.61 -3.58 24.60
C ASP A 81 7.27 -5.06 24.90
N ASP A 82 6.86 -5.37 26.13
CA ASP A 82 6.56 -6.75 26.54
C ASP A 82 5.44 -7.41 25.73
N LYS A 83 4.53 -6.62 25.12
CA LYS A 83 3.33 -7.12 24.43
C LYS A 83 3.34 -6.85 22.93
N TYR A 84 4.01 -5.80 22.47
CA TYR A 84 3.88 -5.29 21.11
C TYR A 84 5.24 -5.08 20.42
N LEU A 85 5.23 -5.27 19.10
CA LEU A 85 6.20 -4.67 18.19
C LEU A 85 5.58 -3.43 17.55
N TYR A 86 6.36 -2.35 17.45
CA TYR A 86 5.95 -1.08 16.86
C TYR A 86 6.62 -0.87 15.51
N PHE A 87 5.84 -0.38 14.55
CA PHE A 87 6.29 -0.17 13.17
C PHE A 87 5.92 1.22 12.68
N ILE A 88 6.72 1.72 11.74
CA ILE A 88 6.44 2.94 10.98
C ILE A 88 6.48 2.63 9.49
N ALA A 89 5.44 3.04 8.77
CA ALA A 89 5.34 2.88 7.32
C ALA A 89 5.14 4.24 6.64
N ARG A 90 5.89 4.50 5.57
CA ARG A 90 5.68 5.67 4.70
C ARG A 90 4.59 5.36 3.69
N THR A 91 3.63 6.26 3.53
CA THR A 91 2.52 6.09 2.58
C THR A 91 2.43 7.30 1.63
N PRO A 92 2.12 7.10 0.34
CA PRO A 92 1.89 8.21 -0.60
C PRO A 92 0.53 8.89 -0.39
N GLY A 93 -0.39 8.23 0.29
CA GLY A 93 -1.76 8.70 0.44
C GLY A 93 -2.54 7.88 1.46
N PHE A 94 -3.66 8.41 1.93
CA PHE A 94 -4.59 7.66 2.76
C PHE A 94 -5.44 6.71 1.90
N SER A 95 -5.85 5.58 2.48
CA SER A 95 -6.55 4.51 1.79
C SER A 95 -7.11 3.49 2.79
N PRO A 96 -7.79 2.43 2.34
CA PRO A 96 -7.82 1.17 3.06
C PRO A 96 -6.42 0.58 3.20
N PHE A 97 -6.13 0.08 4.40
CA PHE A 97 -4.87 -0.52 4.76
C PHE A 97 -5.07 -1.90 5.41
N ALA A 98 -4.05 -2.74 5.27
CA ALA A 98 -3.96 -4.05 5.90
C ALA A 98 -2.57 -4.26 6.50
N ILE A 99 -2.50 -4.70 7.75
CA ILE A 99 -1.26 -5.19 8.36
C ILE A 99 -1.19 -6.68 8.07
N THR A 100 -0.11 -7.12 7.41
CA THR A 100 0.09 -8.53 7.08
C THR A 100 1.45 -9.04 7.54
N GLY A 101 1.61 -10.36 7.55
CA GLY A 101 2.91 -11.03 7.68
C GLY A 101 2.85 -12.43 7.06
N ARG A 102 3.98 -12.94 6.61
CA ARG A 102 4.12 -14.27 6.03
C ARG A 102 4.35 -15.30 7.11
N VAL A 103 3.65 -16.43 7.04
CA VAL A 103 3.93 -17.59 7.90
C VAL A 103 5.29 -18.18 7.57
N THR A 104 6.06 -18.48 8.61
CA THR A 104 7.35 -19.17 8.49
C THR A 104 7.09 -20.58 7.98
N LYS A 105 7.59 -20.92 6.79
CA LYS A 105 7.62 -22.30 6.34
C LYS A 105 8.67 -23.02 7.17
N GLU A 106 8.24 -23.84 8.13
CA GLU A 106 9.14 -24.82 8.71
C GLU A 106 9.61 -25.72 7.57
N ASN A 107 10.88 -25.60 7.18
CA ASN A 107 11.51 -26.59 6.33
C ASN A 107 11.47 -27.90 7.11
N VAL A 108 10.47 -28.75 6.82
CA VAL A 108 10.54 -30.15 7.19
C VAL A 108 11.76 -30.67 6.46
N THR A 109 12.88 -30.77 7.17
CA THR A 109 14.04 -31.52 6.71
C THR A 109 13.58 -32.95 6.58
N GLU A 110 13.11 -33.32 5.40
CA GLU A 110 12.92 -34.70 5.01
C GLU A 110 14.28 -35.37 5.20
N ILE A 111 14.38 -36.21 6.23
CA ILE A 111 15.56 -37.02 6.46
C ILE A 111 15.55 -38.08 5.36
N LEU A 112 16.03 -37.71 4.18
CA LEU A 112 16.23 -38.64 3.08
C LEU A 112 17.25 -39.68 3.56
N PRO A 113 16.96 -40.99 3.50
CA PRO A 113 17.97 -42.01 3.75
C PRO A 113 19.05 -41.84 2.69
N LYS A 114 20.26 -41.53 3.14
CA LYS A 114 21.46 -41.44 2.31
C LYS A 114 21.68 -42.79 1.59
N PRO A 115 21.74 -42.86 0.25
CA PRO A 115 22.35 -43.98 -0.42
C PRO A 115 23.85 -43.72 -0.55
N ASP A 116 24.65 -44.69 -0.14
CA ASP A 116 26.10 -44.69 -0.32
C ASP A 116 26.49 -44.79 -1.82
N THR A 117 27.44 -43.92 -2.19
CA THR A 117 28.53 -44.03 -3.17
C THR A 117 28.32 -44.80 -4.48
N GLN A 118 28.49 -44.10 -5.61
CA GLN A 118 29.38 -44.54 -6.70
C GLN A 118 29.76 -43.38 -7.64
N ASP A 119 31.07 -43.25 -7.85
CA ASP A 119 31.75 -42.35 -8.79
C ASP A 119 31.18 -42.42 -10.21
N PHE A 120 31.09 -41.28 -10.90
CA PHE A 120 31.50 -41.15 -12.30
C PHE A 120 31.98 -39.72 -12.62
N GLU A 121 33.23 -39.65 -13.06
CA GLU A 121 33.92 -38.50 -13.65
C GLU A 121 33.38 -38.09 -15.04
N GLN A 122 33.90 -36.94 -15.50
CA GLN A 122 33.87 -36.33 -16.85
C GLN A 122 32.78 -35.28 -17.10
N ASN A 123 32.98 -34.23 -17.88
CA ASN A 123 34.13 -33.39 -18.25
C ASN A 123 33.55 -32.06 -18.79
N ASN A 124 34.40 -31.05 -18.89
CA ASN A 124 34.35 -29.82 -19.71
C ASN A 124 33.06 -29.00 -19.87
N GLY A 125 33.25 -27.68 -19.82
CA GLY A 125 32.33 -26.77 -20.49
C GLY A 125 32.50 -25.30 -20.12
N SER A 126 33.70 -24.75 -20.29
CA SER A 126 33.95 -23.31 -20.25
C SER A 126 33.29 -22.62 -21.44
N MET A 127 32.31 -21.74 -21.20
CA MET A 127 31.90 -20.60 -22.04
C MET A 127 30.75 -19.89 -21.30
N GLY A 128 30.64 -18.58 -21.12
CA GLY A 128 31.41 -17.39 -21.45
C GLY A 128 30.63 -16.23 -20.84
N SER A 129 31.32 -15.29 -20.20
CA SER A 129 30.71 -14.08 -19.63
C SER A 129 30.25 -13.14 -20.74
N GLU A 130 28.97 -12.72 -20.69
CA GLU A 130 28.47 -11.63 -21.51
C GLU A 130 28.22 -10.38 -20.67
N VAL A 131 28.68 -9.27 -21.23
CA VAL A 131 28.83 -7.92 -20.72
C VAL A 131 27.49 -7.19 -20.63
N LYS A 132 27.34 -6.29 -19.65
CA LYS A 132 26.58 -5.04 -19.84
C LYS A 132 27.22 -3.91 -19.02
N THR A 133 27.81 -2.95 -19.75
CA THR A 133 28.21 -1.63 -19.25
C THR A 133 27.40 -0.58 -20.01
N GLU A 134 26.65 0.20 -19.26
CA GLU A 134 26.02 1.49 -19.59
C GLU A 134 27.07 2.63 -19.44
N PRO A 135 27.01 3.73 -20.23
CA PRO A 135 26.40 4.98 -19.75
C PRO A 135 25.65 5.84 -20.80
N GLU A 136 24.50 6.34 -20.34
CA GLU A 136 24.06 7.75 -20.28
C GLU A 136 24.34 8.73 -21.44
N LYS A 137 23.26 9.38 -21.93
CA LYS A 137 23.31 10.82 -22.25
C LYS A 137 21.94 11.51 -22.10
N THR A 138 21.98 12.55 -21.29
CA THR A 138 21.02 13.63 -21.01
C THR A 138 20.68 14.47 -22.25
N GLU A 139 19.42 14.88 -22.41
CA GLU A 139 19.10 16.17 -23.02
C GLU A 139 17.71 16.68 -22.57
N ASN A 140 17.69 17.93 -22.10
CA ASN A 140 16.50 18.67 -21.66
C ASN A 140 15.99 19.49 -22.84
N THR A 141 14.67 19.58 -23.07
CA THR A 141 14.03 20.78 -23.63
C THR A 141 12.55 20.82 -23.23
N VAL A 142 12.19 21.94 -22.62
CA VAL A 142 10.88 22.40 -22.15
C VAL A 142 10.02 22.86 -23.34
N LEU A 143 8.73 22.52 -23.40
CA LEU A 143 7.66 23.39 -23.94
C LEU A 143 6.26 23.03 -23.35
N ASP A 144 5.69 23.99 -22.60
CA ASP A 144 4.28 24.38 -22.34
C ASP A 144 3.09 23.46 -22.75
N PRO A 145 2.10 23.25 -21.85
CA PRO A 145 0.72 22.94 -22.25
C PRO A 145 -0.24 24.12 -22.03
N LYS A 146 -0.83 24.57 -23.15
CA LYS A 146 -2.02 25.43 -23.23
C LYS A 146 -3.20 24.87 -22.41
N GLU A 147 -3.85 25.79 -21.70
CA GLU A 147 -5.16 25.63 -21.07
C GLU A 147 -6.22 25.06 -22.02
N ASN A 148 -6.86 23.96 -21.61
CA ASN A 148 -8.16 23.52 -22.15
C ASN A 148 -9.03 23.04 -20.98
N ILE A 149 -9.70 23.96 -20.29
CA ILE A 149 -10.73 23.61 -19.31
C ILE A 149 -12.02 23.28 -20.06
N ASN A 150 -12.20 22.00 -20.38
CA ASN A 150 -13.49 21.44 -20.80
C ASN A 150 -14.08 20.66 -19.62
N THR A 151 -14.89 21.32 -18.79
CA THR A 151 -15.73 20.64 -17.80
C THR A 151 -17.04 20.19 -18.45
N PRO A 152 -17.35 18.88 -18.48
CA PRO A 152 -18.63 18.39 -18.94
C PRO A 152 -19.68 18.52 -17.83
N GLY A 153 -20.76 19.26 -18.14
CA GLY A 153 -22.06 19.17 -17.48
C GLY A 153 -22.17 19.78 -16.07
N PHE A 154 -22.83 20.95 -15.97
CA PHE A 154 -23.98 21.23 -15.09
C PHE A 154 -24.40 22.69 -15.33
N GLU A 155 -25.53 22.86 -16.02
CA GLU A 155 -26.17 24.16 -16.26
C GLU A 155 -26.58 24.82 -14.94
N ILE A 156 -26.06 26.01 -14.67
CA ILE A 156 -26.51 26.86 -13.57
C ILE A 156 -27.71 27.67 -14.06
N ILE A 157 -28.92 27.11 -13.97
CA ILE A 157 -30.16 27.88 -14.18
C ILE A 157 -31.18 27.54 -13.09
N TYR A 158 -30.96 27.98 -11.84
CA TYR A 158 -32.03 28.17 -10.84
C TYR A 158 -31.66 29.17 -9.72
N SER A 159 -31.05 30.32 -10.05
CA SER A 159 -30.80 31.38 -9.04
C SER A 159 -31.82 32.53 -9.05
N VAL A 160 -32.81 32.52 -9.95
CA VAL A 160 -33.74 33.67 -10.10
C VAL A 160 -35.10 33.47 -9.39
N ILE A 161 -35.48 32.24 -9.02
CA ILE A 161 -36.80 31.98 -8.39
C ILE A 161 -36.80 32.26 -6.87
N GLY A 162 -35.66 32.07 -6.20
CA GLY A 162 -35.55 32.27 -4.75
C GLY A 162 -35.73 33.72 -4.28
N LEU A 163 -35.34 34.71 -5.11
CA LEU A 163 -35.42 36.13 -4.74
C LEU A 163 -36.85 36.69 -4.81
N LEU A 164 -37.71 36.17 -5.69
CA LEU A 164 -39.12 36.60 -5.78
C LEU A 164 -39.96 36.08 -4.61
N GLY A 165 -39.69 34.86 -4.13
CA GLY A 165 -40.40 34.28 -2.97
C GLY A 165 -40.18 35.05 -1.67
N VAL A 166 -38.95 35.49 -1.41
CA VAL A 166 -38.61 36.27 -0.20
C VAL A 166 -39.25 37.67 -0.23
N PHE A 167 -39.37 38.28 -1.41
CA PHE A 167 -39.98 39.60 -1.55
C PHE A 167 -41.49 39.58 -1.26
N LEU A 168 -42.19 38.49 -1.61
CA LEU A 168 -43.62 38.33 -1.34
C LEU A 168 -43.91 37.96 0.13
N TYR A 169 -43.02 37.24 0.81
CA TYR A 169 -43.18 36.90 2.23
C TYR A 169 -43.04 38.11 3.16
N LYS A 170 -42.20 39.09 2.80
CA LYS A 170 -42.03 40.31 3.60
C LYS A 170 -43.17 41.33 3.46
N ARG A 171 -44.16 41.09 2.60
CA ARG A 171 -45.25 42.03 2.31
C ARG A 171 -46.62 41.62 2.87
N LYS A 172 -46.66 40.71 3.85
CA LYS A 172 -47.86 40.35 4.60
C LYS A 172 -47.63 40.61 6.09
#